data_AF-H6RVX6-F1
#
_entry.id   AF-H6RVX6-F1
#
_cell.length_a   1.000
_cell.length_b   1.000
_cell.length_c   1.000
_cell.angle_alpha   90.00
_cell.angle_beta   90.00
_cell.angle_gamma   90.00
#
_symmetry.space_group_name_H-M   'P 1'
#
loop_
_entity.id
_entity.type
_entity.pdbx_description
1 polymer ?
#
loop_
_entity_poly.entity_id
_entity_poly.type
_entity_poly.pdbx_seq_one_letter_code
_entity_poly.pdbx_strand_id
1 'polypeptide(L)' 'MRDLSVSFDDVRLAVEGYYVSAGMGPDVISAREFTEMVAETTGDMERIARAVPVGAVVRRRLNHLVWRSEPGEVGRQ' A
#
# COMPACT_ATOMS: atom_id res chain seq x y z
N MET A 1 2.04 -14.97 -23.26
CA MET A 1 1.64 -14.00 -22.23
C MET A 1 0.47 -13.24 -22.81
N ARG A 2 -0.74 -13.37 -22.27
CA ARG A 2 -1.85 -12.49 -22.69
C ARG A 2 -1.60 -11.15 -22.01
N ASP A 3 -1.55 -10.07 -22.78
CA ASP A 3 -1.70 -8.72 -22.23
C ASP A 3 -3.08 -8.67 -21.59
N LEU A 4 -3.13 -8.92 -20.28
CA LEU A 4 -4.27 -8.53 -19.47
C LEU A 4 -4.24 -7.01 -19.46
N SER A 5 -5.25 -6.39 -20.05
CA SER A 5 -5.51 -4.97 -19.91
C SER A 5 -5.91 -4.69 -18.46
N VAL A 6 -4.91 -4.61 -17.58
CA VAL A 6 -5.10 -4.26 -16.17
C VAL A 6 -5.33 -2.76 -16.10
N SER A 7 -6.50 -2.36 -15.62
CA SER A 7 -6.82 -0.96 -15.38
C SER A 7 -6.19 -0.49 -14.07
N PHE A 8 -6.15 0.83 -13.85
CA PHE A 8 -5.73 1.39 -12.57
C PHE A 8 -6.67 0.98 -11.43
N ASP A 9 -7.96 0.81 -11.71
CA ASP A 9 -8.94 0.33 -10.72
C ASP A 9 -8.68 -1.11 -10.29
N ASP A 10 -8.24 -1.97 -11.21
CA ASP A 10 -7.84 -3.35 -10.87
C ASP A 10 -6.62 -3.36 -9.94
N VAL A 11 -5.66 -2.46 -10.18
CA VAL A 11 -4.49 -2.28 -9.29
C VAL A 11 -4.94 -1.79 -7.91
N ARG A 12 -5.83 -0.79 -7.87
CA ARG A 12 -6.38 -0.28 -6.60
C ARG A 12 -7.09 -1.38 -5.81
N LEU A 13 -7.95 -2.15 -6.48
CA LEU A 13 -8.65 -3.29 -5.86
C LEU A 13 -7.68 -4.35 -5.32
N ALA A 14 -6.60 -4.65 -6.05
CA ALA A 14 -5.58 -5.57 -5.59
C ALA A 14 -4.83 -5.06 -4.34
N VAL A 15 -4.52 -3.76 -4.30
CA VAL A 15 -3.90 -3.11 -3.13
C VAL A 15 -4.82 -3.13 -1.92
N GLU A 16 -6.12 -2.85 -2.10
CA GLU A 16 -7.13 -2.97 -1.04
C GLU A 16 -7.19 -4.41 -0.49
N GLY A 17 -7.30 -5.40 -1.39
CA GLY A 17 -7.33 -6.80 -1.02
C GLY A 17 -6.06 -7.24 -0.27
N TYR A 18 -4.89 -6.77 -0.68
CA TYR A 18 -3.63 -7.01 0.02
C TYR A 18 -3.69 -6.50 1.47
N TYR A 19 -4.05 -5.23 1.68
CA TYR A 19 -4.08 -4.65 3.03
C TYR A 19 -5.13 -5.31 3.93
N VAL A 20 -6.32 -5.60 3.40
CA VAL A 20 -7.36 -6.34 4.14
C VAL A 20 -6.86 -7.72 4.52
N SER A 21 -6.24 -8.47 3.59
CA SER A 21 -5.69 -9.80 3.87
C SER A 21 -4.53 -9.77 4.87
N ALA A 22 -3.80 -8.66 4.94
CA ALA A 22 -2.74 -8.42 5.91
C ALA A 22 -3.26 -7.95 7.29
N GLY A 23 -4.58 -7.84 7.47
CA GLY A 23 -5.20 -7.42 8.74
C GLY A 23 -5.25 -5.90 8.93
N MET A 24 -4.96 -5.11 7.90
CA MET A 24 -5.05 -3.64 7.92
C MET A 24 -6.28 -3.18 7.11
N GLY A 25 -7.46 -3.70 7.45
CA GLY A 25 -8.72 -3.30 6.81
C GLY A 25 -9.29 -1.99 7.36
N PRO A 26 -10.32 -1.42 6.70
CA PRO A 26 -10.97 -0.18 7.13
C PRO A 26 -11.63 -0.28 8.52
N ASP A 27 -11.99 -1.49 8.97
CA ASP A 27 -12.53 -1.73 10.31
C ASP A 27 -11.45 -1.65 11.41
N VAL A 28 -10.16 -1.75 11.04
CA VAL A 28 -9.02 -1.76 11.97
C VAL A 28 -8.41 -0.37 12.10
N ILE A 29 -8.25 0.35 10.98
CA ILE A 29 -7.58 1.66 10.92
C ILE A 29 -8.52 2.79 10.47
N SER A 30 -9.83 2.63 10.60
CA SER A 30 -10.84 3.52 10.01
C SER A 30 -10.84 3.58 8.47
N ALA A 31 -12.02 3.86 7.90
CA ALA A 31 -12.18 3.98 6.45
C ALA A 31 -11.34 5.12 5.84
N ARG A 32 -11.14 6.23 6.57
CA ARG A 32 -10.36 7.37 6.09
C ARG A 32 -8.90 7.02 5.94
N GLU A 33 -8.26 6.49 6.99
CA GLU A 33 -6.83 6.17 6.95
C GLU A 33 -6.56 4.99 6.00
N PHE A 34 -7.48 4.03 5.91
CA PHE A 34 -7.41 2.97 4.90
C PHE A 34 -7.42 3.54 3.47
N THR A 35 -8.32 4.47 3.17
CA THR A 35 -8.41 5.12 1.85
C THR A 35 -7.13 5.91 1.55
N GLU A 36 -6.62 6.66 2.52
CA GLU A 36 -5.36 7.42 2.39
C GLU A 36 -4.17 6.49 2.11
N MET A 37 -4.06 5.37 2.83
CA MET A 37 -2.99 4.38 2.66
C MET A 37 -3.03 3.70 1.28
N VAL A 38 -4.23 3.34 0.80
CA VAL A 38 -4.41 2.78 -0.56
C VAL A 38 -4.05 3.82 -1.62
N ALA A 39 -4.49 5.07 -1.45
CA ALA A 39 -4.20 6.16 -2.38
C ALA A 39 -2.69 6.49 -2.44
N GLU A 40 -2.00 6.50 -1.30
CA GLU A 40 -0.55 6.71 -1.25
C GLU A 40 0.18 5.60 -2.01
N THR A 41 -0.19 4.35 -1.75
CA THR A 41 0.45 3.17 -2.35
C THR A 41 0.25 3.12 -3.86
N THR A 42 -0.97 3.33 -4.32
CA THR A 42 -1.28 3.35 -5.76
C THR A 42 -0.64 4.56 -6.45
N GLY A 43 -0.57 5.72 -5.78
CA GLY A 43 0.14 6.90 -6.27
C GLY A 43 1.66 6.71 -6.38
N ASP A 44 2.27 5.98 -5.45
CA ASP A 44 3.67 5.57 -5.54
C ASP A 44 3.91 4.66 -6.75
N MET A 45 3.04 3.66 -6.97
CA MET A 45 3.13 2.75 -8.12
C MET A 45 2.99 3.51 -9.45
N GLU A 46 2.06 4.46 -9.53
CA GLU A 46 1.86 5.28 -10.72
C GLU A 46 3.09 6.18 -11.01
N ARG A 47 3.67 6.78 -9.96
CA ARG A 47 4.91 7.56 -10.07
C ARG A 47 6.08 6.70 -10.55
N ILE A 48 6.21 5.48 -10.03
CA ILE A 48 7.24 4.52 -10.46
C ILE A 48 7.02 4.12 -11.91
N ALA A 49 5.79 3.76 -12.29
CA ALA A 49 5.44 3.31 -13.64
C ALA A 49 5.78 4.36 -14.72
N ARG A 50 5.66 5.65 -14.40
CA ARG A 50 6.09 6.75 -15.28
C ARG A 50 7.61 6.87 -15.46
N ALA A 51 8.38 6.42 -14.48
CA ALA A 51 9.83 6.60 -14.44
C ALA A 51 10.62 5.36 -14.90
N VAL A 52 10.00 4.19 -14.96
CA VAL A 52 10.67 2.93 -15.28
C VAL A 52 10.22 2.36 -16.63
N PRO A 53 11.13 1.72 -17.39
CA PRO A 53 10.75 1.02 -18.61
C PRO A 53 9.73 -0.10 -18.36
N VAL A 54 8.88 -0.38 -19.36
CA VAL A 54 8.00 -1.55 -19.34
C VAL A 54 8.84 -2.83 -19.17
N GLY A 55 8.42 -3.72 -18.28
CA GLY A 55 9.14 -4.95 -17.94
C GLY A 55 10.22 -4.78 -16.86
N ALA A 56 10.48 -3.56 -16.38
CA ALA A 56 11.36 -3.34 -15.25
C ALA A 56 10.76 -3.93 -13.96
N VAL A 57 11.55 -4.69 -13.22
CA VAL A 57 11.18 -5.19 -11.88
C VAL A 57 11.65 -4.19 -10.84
N VAL A 58 10.71 -3.62 -10.10
CA VAL A 58 10.99 -2.65 -9.03
C VAL A 58 10.84 -3.31 -7.67
N ARG A 59 11.90 -3.28 -6.86
CA ARG A 59 11.86 -3.71 -5.45
C ARG A 59 11.91 -2.48 -4.56
N ARG A 60 10.87 -2.26 -3.75
CA ARG A 60 10.89 -1.22 -2.72
C ARG A 60 11.67 -1.75 -1.52
N ARG A 61 12.78 -1.10 -1.18
CA ARG A 61 13.51 -1.39 0.07
C ARG A 61 12.70 -0.78 1.21
N LEU A 62 12.34 -1.58 2.22
CA LEU A 62 11.50 -1.14 3.35
C LEU A 62 12.20 -0.16 4.31
N ASN A 63 13.41 0.28 3.99
CA ASN A 63 14.26 1.15 4.82
C ASN A 63 13.65 2.52 5.12
N HIS A 64 12.63 2.94 4.36
CA HIS A 64 11.95 4.23 4.53
C HIS A 64 10.64 4.15 5.31
N LEU A 65 10.24 2.96 5.78
CA LEU A 65 9.10 2.84 6.69
C LEU A 65 9.55 3.27 8.09
N VAL A 66 9.12 4.46 8.51
CA VAL A 66 9.20 4.86 9.91
C VAL A 66 8.15 4.05 10.67
N TRP A 67 8.60 3.12 11.49
CA TRP A 67 7.74 2.44 12.46
C TRP A 67 7.17 3.51 13.42
N ARG A 68 5.90 3.88 13.24
CA ARG A 68 5.14 4.66 14.22
C ARG A 68 4.36 3.69 15.11
N SER A 69 5.01 3.14 16.12
CA SER A 69 4.29 2.74 17.33
C SER A 69 3.95 4.00 18.09
N GLU A 70 2.67 4.31 18.27
CA GLU A 70 2.29 5.16 19.40
C GLU A 70 2.83 4.50 20.69
N PRO A 71 3.50 5.23 21.58
CA PRO A 71 3.82 4.69 22.89
C PRO A 71 2.51 4.55 23.66
N GLY A 72 1.86 3.38 23.55
CA GLY A 72 0.94 2.95 24.58
C GLY A 72 1.71 2.92 25.89
N GLU A 73 1.28 3.69 26.88
CA GLU A 73 1.80 3.66 28.24
C GLU A 73 1.70 2.23 28.80
N VAL A 74 2.72 1.40 28.54
CA VAL A 74 2.89 0.12 29.22
C VAL A 74 3.42 0.41 30.62
N GLY A 75 2.48 0.63 31.53
CA GLY A 75 2.54 0.25 32.94
C GLY A 75 3.63 0.91 33.78
N ARG A 76 3.25 1.92 34.57
CA ARG A 76 3.82 2.05 35.91
C ARG A 76 3.47 0.79 36.70
N GLN A 77 4.47 0.03 37.14
CA GLN A 77 4.58 -0.54 38.50
C GLN A 77 6.06 -0.66 38.86
#